data_AF-A0A2E8FC57-F1
#
_entry.id   AF-A0A2E8FC57-F1
#
_cell.length_a   1.000
_cell.length_b   1.000
_cell.length_c   1.000
_cell.angle_alpha   90.00
_cell.angle_beta   90.00
_cell.angle_gamma   90.00
#
_symmetry.space_group_name_H-M   'P 1'
#
loop_
_entity.id
_entity.type
_entity.pdbx_description
1 polymer ?
#
loop_
_entity_poly.entity_id
_entity_poly.type
_entity_poly.pdbx_seq_one_letter_code
_entity_poly.pdbx_strand_id
1 'polypeptide(L)'
;MSIVLTAGYVAGSVGMFSVQGLSAQDKADENQGPSKDTALKITASLDAIKVAADALKREGRYAPATRGLNLFGVSVGGVNARDDLEKGRGVDPETFAALYAGQASAEVQEHIERDDRGRVTYKGKVVRLYPISRLTRLFKEQAKYAGQETAP
;
A
#
# COMPACT_ATOMS: atom_id res chain seq x y z
N MET A 1 29.75 -47.63 -10.43
CA MET A 1 29.30 -46.34 -9.86
C MET A 1 28.45 -45.59 -10.89
N SER A 2 27.27 -46.09 -11.27
CA SER A 2 26.40 -45.43 -12.27
C SER A 2 24.90 -45.73 -12.19
N ILE A 3 24.41 -46.45 -11.16
CA ILE A 3 22.97 -46.72 -11.04
C ILE A 3 22.24 -45.64 -10.23
N VAL A 4 22.94 -44.97 -9.31
CA VAL A 4 22.34 -43.94 -8.43
C VAL A 4 22.07 -42.62 -9.18
N LEU A 5 22.87 -42.30 -10.21
CA LEU A 5 22.75 -41.04 -10.95
C LEU A 5 21.53 -41.04 -11.90
N THR A 6 21.24 -42.18 -12.55
CA THR A 6 20.14 -42.29 -13.52
C THR A 6 18.78 -42.36 -12.83
N ALA A 7 18.70 -42.98 -11.65
CA ALA A 7 17.49 -42.99 -10.83
C ALA A 7 17.14 -41.58 -10.33
N GLY A 8 18.14 -40.77 -9.96
CA GLY A 8 17.94 -39.38 -9.55
C GLY A 8 17.45 -38.47 -10.68
N TYR A 9 17.97 -38.64 -11.91
CA TYR A 9 17.56 -37.84 -13.07
C TYR A 9 16.10 -38.10 -13.48
N VAL A 10 15.67 -39.37 -13.45
CA VAL A 10 14.27 -39.73 -13.76
C VAL A 10 13.31 -39.25 -12.66
N ALA A 11 13.68 -39.38 -11.38
CA ALA A 11 12.84 -38.91 -10.27
C ALA A 11 12.64 -37.38 -10.27
N GLY A 12 13.66 -36.62 -10.72
CA GLY A 12 13.56 -35.17 -10.89
C GLY A 12 12.66 -34.74 -12.07
N SER A 13 12.72 -35.44 -13.21
CA SER A 13 11.91 -35.09 -14.39
C SER A 13 10.42 -35.42 -14.27
N VAL A 14 10.05 -36.33 -13.35
CA VAL A 14 8.65 -36.75 -13.12
C VAL A 14 7.96 -35.86 -12.07
N GLY A 15 8.64 -34.81 -11.56
CA GLY A 15 8.03 -33.85 -10.64
C GLY A 15 7.62 -34.47 -9.30
N MET A 16 8.28 -35.56 -8.88
CA MET A 16 7.96 -36.26 -7.62
C MET A 16 8.25 -35.38 -6.39
N PHE A 17 9.07 -34.33 -6.56
CA PHE A 17 9.19 -33.21 -5.65
C PHE A 17 8.46 -32.01 -6.22
N SER A 18 7.13 -32.10 -6.23
CA SER A 18 6.27 -30.93 -6.28
C SER A 18 6.68 -30.03 -5.11
N VAL A 19 7.34 -28.92 -5.42
CA VAL A 19 7.55 -27.84 -4.45
C VAL A 19 6.14 -27.44 -4.03
N GLN A 20 5.74 -27.82 -2.82
CA GLN A 20 4.54 -27.30 -2.20
C GLN A 20 4.65 -25.78 -2.30
N GLY A 21 3.81 -25.20 -3.16
CA GLY A 21 3.68 -23.76 -3.25
C GLY A 21 3.35 -23.27 -1.85
N LEU A 22 4.30 -22.58 -1.22
CA LEU A 22 4.08 -21.88 0.03
C LEU A 22 3.09 -20.76 -0.25
N SER A 23 1.80 -21.09 -0.27
CA SER A 23 0.73 -20.11 -0.16
C SER A 23 0.74 -19.65 1.29
N ALA A 24 1.37 -18.52 1.57
CA ALA A 24 1.42 -17.93 2.91
C ALA A 24 0.03 -17.49 3.41
N GLN A 25 -0.96 -17.48 2.53
CA GLN A 25 -2.36 -17.28 2.85
C GLN A 25 -3.06 -18.58 2.48
N ASP A 26 -3.50 -19.34 3.48
CA ASP A 26 -4.48 -20.39 3.26
C ASP A 26 -5.62 -19.82 2.42
N LYS A 27 -6.20 -20.65 1.54
CA LYS A 27 -7.32 -20.27 0.66
C LYS A 27 -8.53 -19.85 1.51
N ALA A 28 -8.50 -18.64 2.06
CA ALA A 28 -9.71 -17.90 2.35
C ALA A 28 -10.46 -17.85 1.02
N ASP A 29 -11.66 -18.40 1.01
CA ASP A 29 -12.57 -18.33 -0.13
C ASP A 29 -12.57 -16.86 -0.59
N GLU A 30 -12.12 -16.55 -1.82
CA GLU A 30 -12.03 -15.16 -2.30
C GLU A 30 -13.39 -14.44 -2.24
N ASN A 31 -14.47 -15.21 -2.11
CA ASN A 31 -15.85 -14.75 -1.95
C ASN A 31 -16.34 -14.64 -0.50
N GLN A 32 -15.59 -15.13 0.49
CA GLN A 32 -15.92 -14.96 1.91
C GLN A 32 -15.11 -13.81 2.49
N GLY A 33 -15.74 -12.64 2.55
CA GLY A 33 -15.22 -11.49 3.30
C GLY A 33 -15.07 -11.77 4.80
N PRO A 34 -14.60 -10.78 5.58
CA PRO A 34 -14.44 -10.94 7.02
C PRO A 34 -15.76 -11.30 7.72
N SER A 35 -15.67 -11.95 8.88
CA SER A 35 -16.85 -12.21 9.72
C SER A 35 -17.61 -10.91 10.04
N LYS A 36 -18.91 -11.00 10.34
CA LYS A 36 -19.71 -9.81 10.70
C LYS A 36 -19.10 -9.01 11.86
N ASP A 37 -18.61 -9.70 12.89
CA ASP A 37 -17.92 -9.06 14.02
C ASP A 37 -16.65 -8.34 13.58
N THR A 38 -15.83 -8.98 12.75
CA THR A 38 -14.61 -8.38 12.19
C THR A 38 -14.93 -7.16 11.31
N ALA A 39 -15.96 -7.23 10.47
CA ALA A 39 -16.41 -6.12 9.64
C ALA A 39 -16.88 -4.92 10.48
N LEU A 40 -17.57 -5.17 11.61
CA LEU A 40 -17.96 -4.12 12.56
C LEU A 40 -16.73 -3.45 13.19
N LYS A 41 -15.72 -4.23 13.59
CA LYS A 41 -14.46 -3.70 14.14
C LYS A 41 -13.68 -2.87 13.13
N ILE A 42 -13.62 -3.31 11.87
CA ILE A 42 -13.00 -2.53 10.78
C ILE A 42 -13.76 -1.21 10.60
N THR A 43 -15.09 -1.24 10.55
CA THR A 43 -15.92 -0.04 10.38
C THR A 43 -15.71 0.95 11.52
N ALA A 44 -15.78 0.50 12.77
CA ALA A 44 -15.53 1.34 13.94
C ALA A 44 -14.13 1.94 13.92
N SER A 45 -13.12 1.18 13.48
CA SER A 45 -11.74 1.65 13.35
C SER A 45 -11.62 2.73 12.27
N LEU A 46 -12.26 2.54 11.11
CA LEU A 46 -12.28 3.55 10.04
C LEU A 46 -12.96 4.84 10.49
N ASP A 47 -14.01 4.77 11.29
CA ASP A 47 -14.67 5.96 11.83
C ASP A 47 -13.76 6.73 12.80
N ALA A 48 -13.01 6.03 13.67
CA ALA A 48 -12.00 6.67 14.51
C ALA A 48 -10.89 7.34 13.67
N ILE A 49 -10.42 6.69 12.61
CA ILE A 49 -9.40 7.25 11.72
C ILE A 49 -9.95 8.47 10.94
N LYS A 50 -11.24 8.49 10.54
CA LYS A 50 -11.86 9.68 9.93
C LYS A 50 -11.82 10.89 10.86
N VAL A 51 -12.11 10.69 12.14
CA VAL A 51 -12.02 11.77 13.15
C VAL A 51 -10.59 12.33 13.23
N ALA A 52 -9.58 11.45 13.27
CA ALA A 52 -8.18 11.88 13.25
C ALA A 52 -7.81 12.59 11.93
N ALA A 53 -8.30 12.10 10.79
CA ALA A 53 -8.08 12.72 9.49
C ALA A 53 -8.66 14.14 9.44
N ASP A 54 -9.85 14.36 9.97
CA ASP A 54 -10.47 15.68 9.99
C ASP A 54 -9.77 16.65 10.96
N ALA A 55 -9.22 16.15 12.07
CA ALA A 55 -8.31 16.92 12.92
C ALA A 55 -7.04 17.34 12.14
N LEU A 56 -6.37 16.40 11.48
CA LEU A 56 -5.18 16.69 10.68
C LEU A 56 -5.44 17.63 9.50
N LYS A 57 -6.63 17.59 8.88
CA LYS A 57 -7.05 18.57 7.85
C LYS A 57 -7.13 19.97 8.44
N ARG A 58 -7.76 20.12 9.62
CA ARG A 58 -7.88 21.43 10.31
C ARG A 58 -6.51 21.99 10.70
N GLU A 59 -5.56 21.12 11.03
CA GLU A 59 -4.16 21.49 11.28
C GLU A 59 -3.34 21.77 10.02
N GLY A 60 -3.92 21.61 8.81
CA GLY A 60 -3.22 21.77 7.54
C GLY A 60 -2.18 20.67 7.25
N ARG A 61 -2.20 19.57 8.00
CA ARG A 61 -1.23 18.47 7.92
C ARG A 61 -1.64 17.36 6.96
N TYR A 62 -2.92 17.29 6.59
CA TYR A 62 -3.45 16.22 5.74
C TYR A 62 -4.24 16.77 4.56
N ALA A 63 -3.77 16.45 3.36
CA ALA A 63 -4.40 16.81 2.09
C ALA A 63 -4.24 15.64 1.10
N PRO A 64 -5.22 14.72 1.04
CA PRO A 64 -5.15 13.55 0.18
C PRO A 64 -5.30 13.93 -1.30
N ALA A 65 -4.65 13.16 -2.18
CA ALA A 65 -4.77 13.28 -3.63
C ALA A 65 -5.79 12.30 -4.24
N THR A 66 -6.43 11.48 -3.41
CA THR A 66 -7.29 10.36 -3.80
C THR A 66 -8.66 10.47 -3.16
N ARG A 67 -9.61 9.71 -3.68
CA ARG A 67 -10.94 9.53 -3.08
C ARG A 67 -10.82 8.60 -1.88
N GLY A 68 -11.62 8.86 -0.87
CA GLY A 68 -11.64 8.06 0.36
C GLY A 68 -10.61 8.52 1.39
N LEU A 69 -10.40 7.65 2.38
CA LEU A 69 -9.50 7.87 3.50
C LEU A 69 -8.14 7.26 3.16
N ASN A 70 -7.06 8.03 3.27
CA ASN A 70 -5.70 7.51 3.19
C ASN A 70 -5.23 7.16 4.61
N LEU A 71 -5.37 5.88 4.98
CA LEU A 71 -5.04 5.39 6.32
C LEU A 71 -3.57 5.57 6.64
N PHE A 72 -2.68 5.28 5.69
CA PHE A 72 -1.24 5.47 5.84
C PHE A 72 -0.94 6.91 6.22
N GLY A 73 -1.43 7.86 5.43
CA GLY A 73 -1.24 9.30 5.63
C GLY A 73 -1.75 9.80 6.98
N VAL A 74 -2.87 9.27 7.46
CA VAL A 74 -3.40 9.62 8.80
C VAL A 74 -2.54 9.00 9.90
N SER A 75 -2.16 7.73 9.77
CA SER A 75 -1.41 6.99 10.79
C SER A 75 0.00 7.52 11.05
N VAL A 76 0.59 8.22 10.08
CA VAL A 76 1.93 8.84 10.18
C VAL A 76 1.87 10.32 10.62
N GLY A 77 0.69 10.82 11.03
CA GLY A 77 0.52 12.20 11.50
C GLY A 77 0.29 13.22 10.38
N GLY A 78 -0.21 12.79 9.23
CA GLY A 78 -0.59 13.65 8.11
C GLY A 78 0.39 13.62 6.94
N VAL A 79 -0.18 13.64 5.74
CA VAL A 79 0.53 13.74 4.46
C VAL A 79 -0.20 14.72 3.54
N ASN A 80 0.55 15.60 2.88
CA ASN A 80 0.03 16.48 1.84
C ASN A 80 0.39 15.93 0.45
N ALA A 81 -0.32 14.88 0.05
CA ALA A 81 -0.09 14.16 -1.20
C ALA A 81 -0.34 15.06 -2.42
N ARG A 82 -1.27 16.01 -2.34
CA ARG A 82 -1.51 17.01 -3.40
C ARG A 82 -0.27 17.86 -3.66
N ASP A 83 0.29 18.50 -2.64
CA ASP A 83 1.50 19.33 -2.78
C ASP A 83 2.71 18.49 -3.21
N ASP A 84 2.79 17.23 -2.75
CA ASP A 84 3.84 16.31 -3.16
C ASP A 84 3.78 15.95 -4.65
N LEU A 85 2.57 15.75 -5.20
CA LEU A 85 2.37 15.54 -6.64
C LEU A 85 2.77 16.76 -7.45
N GLU A 86 2.30 17.95 -7.06
CA GLU A 86 2.64 19.22 -7.71
C GLU A 86 4.16 19.43 -7.78
N LYS A 87 4.86 19.12 -6.69
CA LYS A 87 6.32 19.29 -6.59
C LYS A 87 7.11 18.07 -7.06
N GLY A 88 6.45 17.00 -7.51
CA GLY A 88 7.09 15.78 -8.00
C GLY A 88 7.93 15.03 -6.95
N ARG A 89 7.56 15.10 -5.67
CA ARG A 89 8.30 14.47 -4.56
C ARG A 89 7.99 12.99 -4.36
N GLY A 90 7.16 12.42 -5.24
CA GLY A 90 6.53 11.12 -5.07
C GLY A 90 5.32 11.20 -4.15
N VAL A 91 4.72 10.06 -3.81
CA VAL A 91 3.54 9.94 -2.95
C VAL A 91 3.72 8.76 -1.99
N ASP A 92 2.87 8.69 -0.96
CA ASP A 92 2.84 7.55 -0.06
C ASP A 92 2.33 6.26 -0.75
N PRO A 93 2.54 5.07 -0.14
CA PRO A 93 2.12 3.80 -0.74
C PRO A 93 0.63 3.69 -1.06
N GLU A 94 -0.23 4.25 -0.21
CA GLU A 94 -1.67 4.15 -0.38
C GLU A 94 -2.16 5.08 -1.49
N THR A 95 -1.67 6.33 -1.52
CA THR A 95 -1.91 7.24 -2.63
C THR A 95 -1.41 6.63 -3.94
N PHE A 96 -0.22 6.03 -3.96
CA PHE A 96 0.33 5.40 -5.17
C PHE A 96 -0.62 4.31 -5.70
N ALA A 97 -1.02 3.36 -4.86
CA ALA A 97 -1.92 2.29 -5.24
C ALA A 97 -3.28 2.83 -5.72
N ALA A 98 -3.84 3.80 -4.99
CA ALA A 98 -5.13 4.40 -5.32
C ALA A 98 -5.10 5.14 -6.67
N LEU A 99 -4.03 5.86 -7.01
CA LEU A 99 -3.89 6.50 -8.32
C LEU A 99 -3.82 5.46 -9.45
N TYR A 100 -3.09 4.35 -9.26
CA TYR A 100 -3.06 3.24 -10.22
C TYR A 100 -4.40 2.52 -10.37
N ALA A 101 -5.24 2.55 -9.33
CA ALA A 101 -6.61 2.04 -9.32
C ALA A 101 -7.67 3.05 -9.82
N GLY A 102 -7.26 4.22 -10.34
CA GLY A 102 -8.20 5.24 -10.84
C GLY A 102 -9.02 5.93 -9.75
N GLN A 103 -8.52 5.93 -8.51
CA GLN A 103 -9.16 6.55 -7.35
C GLN A 103 -8.63 7.97 -7.07
N ALA A 104 -8.17 8.70 -8.09
CA ALA A 104 -7.75 10.09 -7.92
C ALA A 104 -8.94 10.97 -7.49
N SER A 105 -8.70 11.97 -6.64
CA SER A 105 -9.71 12.99 -6.34
C SER A 105 -10.09 13.74 -7.63
N ALA A 106 -11.25 14.41 -7.65
CA ALA A 106 -11.73 15.08 -8.86
C ALA A 106 -10.68 16.05 -9.45
N GLU A 107 -10.11 16.91 -8.60
CA GLU A 107 -9.06 17.87 -8.97
C GLU A 107 -7.79 17.20 -9.50
N VAL A 108 -7.37 16.08 -8.91
CA VAL A 108 -6.14 15.39 -9.32
C VAL A 108 -6.39 14.60 -10.61
N GLN A 109 -7.58 14.02 -10.78
CA GLN A 109 -7.95 13.19 -11.91
C GLN A 109 -7.84 13.91 -13.25
N GLU A 110 -8.09 15.22 -13.30
CA GLU A 110 -7.95 16.07 -14.49
C GLU A 110 -6.52 16.12 -15.05
N HIS A 111 -5.54 15.72 -14.24
CA HIS A 111 -4.12 15.76 -14.59
C HIS A 111 -3.46 14.38 -14.58
N ILE A 112 -4.25 13.32 -14.35
CA ILE A 112 -3.77 11.94 -14.33
C ILE A 112 -3.85 11.34 -15.73
N GLU A 113 -2.71 10.85 -16.21
CA GLU A 113 -2.60 10.13 -17.46
C GLU A 113 -1.82 8.82 -17.26
N ARG A 114 -1.65 8.07 -18.34
CA ARG A 114 -0.73 6.92 -18.40
C ARG A 114 0.22 7.10 -19.56
N ASP A 115 1.48 6.78 -19.34
CA ASP A 115 2.47 6.74 -20.42
C ASP A 115 2.42 5.42 -21.22
N ASP A 116 3.27 5.32 -22.25
CA ASP A 116 3.36 4.15 -23.14
C ASP A 116 3.70 2.83 -22.42
N ARG A 117 4.16 2.90 -21.16
CA ARG A 117 4.48 1.75 -20.32
C ARG A 117 3.39 1.46 -19.29
N GLY A 118 2.25 2.14 -19.38
CA GLY A 118 1.11 2.02 -18.48
C GLY A 118 1.33 2.65 -17.10
N ARG A 119 2.41 3.42 -16.91
CA ARG A 119 2.71 4.07 -15.64
C ARG A 119 1.85 5.30 -15.46
N VAL A 120 1.29 5.49 -14.28
CA VAL A 120 0.53 6.70 -13.95
C VAL A 120 1.43 7.92 -13.94
N THR A 121 1.02 8.97 -14.63
CA THR A 121 1.66 10.28 -14.64
C THR A 121 0.72 11.34 -14.05
N TYR A 122 1.30 12.38 -13.45
CA TYR A 122 0.62 13.58 -13.02
C TYR A 122 1.27 14.77 -13.71
N LYS A 123 0.51 15.52 -14.53
CA LYS A 123 1.03 16.63 -15.35
C LYS A 123 2.29 16.24 -16.14
N GLY A 124 2.24 15.07 -16.80
CA GLY A 124 3.34 14.52 -17.61
C GLY A 124 4.52 13.93 -16.82
N LYS A 125 4.54 13.99 -15.48
CA LYS A 125 5.60 13.39 -14.64
C LYS A 125 5.13 12.05 -14.08
N VAL A 126 5.96 11.01 -14.22
CA VAL A 126 5.69 9.69 -13.65
C VAL A 126 5.54 9.80 -12.13
N VAL A 127 4.41 9.33 -11.62
CA VAL A 127 4.16 9.23 -10.18
C VAL A 127 5.05 8.12 -9.62
N ARG A 128 5.72 8.41 -8.50
CA ARG A 128 6.65 7.49 -7.81
C ARG A 128 6.28 7.42 -6.35
N LEU A 129 6.70 6.35 -5.67
CA LEU A 129 6.68 6.33 -4.22
C LEU A 129 7.65 7.36 -3.64
N TYR A 130 7.39 7.79 -2.40
CA TYR A 130 8.35 8.56 -1.61
C TYR A 130 9.71 7.86 -1.54
N PRO A 131 10.81 8.64 -1.44
CA PRO A 131 12.12 8.06 -1.21
C PRO A 131 12.16 7.31 0.13
N ILE A 132 13.00 6.27 0.19
CA ILE A 132 13.15 5.38 1.37
C ILE A 132 13.36 6.20 2.65
N SER A 133 14.24 7.21 2.62
CA SER A 133 14.52 8.07 3.77
C SER A 133 13.28 8.78 4.34
N ARG A 134 12.36 9.21 3.46
CA ARG A 134 11.10 9.82 3.87
C ARG A 134 10.16 8.77 4.47
N LEU A 135 10.05 7.60 3.84
CA LEU A 135 9.23 6.50 4.37
C LEU A 135 9.70 6.06 5.75
N THR A 136 11.01 5.87 5.95
CA THR A 136 11.59 5.54 7.26
C THR A 136 11.22 6.57 8.31
N ARG A 137 11.29 7.87 7.99
CA ARG A 137 10.88 8.92 8.93
C ARG A 137 9.39 8.84 9.26
N LEU A 138 8.53 8.62 8.26
CA LEU A 138 7.08 8.49 8.49
C LEU A 138 6.73 7.29 9.36
N PHE A 139 7.38 6.14 9.15
CA PHE A 139 7.21 4.97 10.03
C PHE A 139 7.70 5.22 11.46
N LYS A 140 8.77 5.99 11.65
CA LYS A 140 9.20 6.41 12.99
C LYS A 140 8.13 7.30 13.67
N GLU A 141 7.47 8.19 12.93
CA GLU A 141 6.36 8.97 13.48
C GLU A 141 5.15 8.09 13.83
N GLN A 142 4.78 7.15 12.95
CA GLN A 142 3.70 6.19 13.21
C GLN A 142 3.92 5.40 14.50
N ALA A 143 5.15 4.93 14.74
CA ALA A 143 5.49 4.18 15.95
C ALA A 143 5.22 4.98 17.24
N LYS A 144 5.47 6.30 17.23
CA LYS A 144 5.16 7.19 18.37
C LYS A 144 3.66 7.20 18.70
N TYR A 145 2.81 7.23 17.68
CA TYR A 145 1.35 7.22 17.86
C TYR A 145 0.80 5.84 18.23
N ALA A 146 1.45 4.78 17.74
CA ALA A 146 1.09 3.40 18.05
C ALA A 146 1.53 2.96 19.47
N GLY A 147 2.25 3.81 20.21
CA GLY A 147 2.84 3.45 21.50
C GLY A 147 3.93 2.38 21.38
N GLN A 148 4.52 2.22 20.20
CA GLN A 148 5.60 1.28 19.95
C GLN A 148 6.94 2.00 20.19
N GLU A 149 7.72 1.50 21.13
CA GLU A 149 9.06 2.04 21.41
C GLU A 149 9.95 1.82 20.17
N THR A 150 10.38 2.90 19.53
CA THR A 150 11.31 2.81 18.39
C THR A 150 12.69 2.44 18.94
N ALA A 151 13.09 1.18 18.79
CA ALA A 151 14.46 0.77 19.07
C ALA A 151 15.45 1.65 18.25
N PRO A 152 16.59 2.05 18.85
CA PRO A 152 17.54 3.01 18.27
C PRO A 152 18.14 2.55 16.93
#